data_AF-A0A7W5JU59-F1
#
_entry.id   AF-A0A7W5JU59-F1
#
_cell.length_a   1.000
_cell.length_b   1.000
_cell.length_c   1.000
_cell.angle_alpha   90.00
_cell.angle_beta   90.00
_cell.angle_gamma   90.00
#
_symmetry.space_group_name_H-M   'P 1'
#
loop_
_entity.id
_entity.type
_entity.pdbx_description
1 polymer ?
#
loop_
_entity_poly.entity_id
_entity_poly.type
_entity_poly.pdbx_seq_one_letter_code
_entity_poly.pdbx_strand_id
1 'polypeptide(L)'
;MTHRTTDPIEVTHAMVRSLWDQVLETPGDLVGIHDRTETLLDQANSETPLVTRGLVTLHSLTRAPAQRREEIGEHRKVWLAEVDRYEADPQGWMRRFFQAMVRDFTNRHGHDRGAQFALKLRRNGLLDPADVPREAVGDGS
;
A
#
# COMPACT_ATOMS: atom_id res chain seq x y z
N MET A 1 -17.30 16.83 31.54
CA MET A 1 -17.17 15.67 30.65
C MET A 1 -15.92 15.87 29.81
N THR A 2 -14.81 15.23 30.19
CA THR A 2 -13.57 15.25 29.41
C THR A 2 -13.76 14.36 28.19
N HIS A 3 -13.80 14.95 26.99
CA HIS A 3 -13.63 14.22 25.74
C HIS A 3 -12.25 13.56 25.80
N ARG A 4 -12.24 12.23 25.97
CA ARG A 4 -11.05 11.42 25.69
C ARG A 4 -10.95 11.39 24.17
N THR A 5 -10.24 12.36 23.60
CA THR A 5 -9.77 12.24 22.22
C THR A 5 -8.84 11.04 22.23
N THR A 6 -9.35 9.88 21.83
CA THR A 6 -8.48 8.75 21.53
C THR A 6 -7.63 9.22 20.37
N ASP A 7 -6.34 9.44 20.62
CA ASP A 7 -5.41 9.76 19.54
C ASP A 7 -5.60 8.71 18.44
N PRO A 8 -5.70 9.12 17.17
CA PRO A 8 -5.85 8.15 16.08
C PRO A 8 -4.71 7.15 16.18
N ILE A 9 -5.04 5.86 16.24
CA ILE A 9 -4.05 4.80 16.30
C ILE A 9 -3.26 4.86 15.00
N GLU A 10 -1.97 5.18 15.10
CA GLU A 10 -1.07 5.10 13.97
C GLU A 10 -0.91 3.63 13.56
N VAL A 11 -1.45 3.26 12.40
CA VAL A 11 -1.33 1.90 11.88
C VAL A 11 0.05 1.73 11.27
N THR A 12 0.88 0.89 11.89
CA THR A 12 2.26 0.64 11.47
C THR A 12 2.39 -0.65 10.66
N HIS A 13 3.46 -0.78 9.88
CA HIS A 13 3.75 -2.03 9.18
C HIS A 13 4.05 -3.18 10.15
N ALA A 14 4.52 -2.92 11.37
CA ALA A 14 4.67 -3.96 12.39
C ALA A 14 3.32 -4.60 12.78
N MET A 15 2.25 -3.79 12.89
CA MET A 15 0.90 -4.31 13.14
C MET A 15 0.40 -5.17 11.97
N VAL A 16 0.63 -4.73 10.73
CA VAL A 16 0.29 -5.49 9.53
C VAL A 16 1.05 -6.81 9.48
N ARG A 17 2.35 -6.80 9.79
CA ARG A 17 3.19 -8.02 9.86
C ARG A 17 2.62 -9.01 10.85
N SER A 18 2.21 -8.56 12.03
CA SER A 18 1.60 -9.43 13.04
C SER A 18 0.31 -10.09 12.53
N LEU A 19 -0.50 -9.42 11.71
CA LEU A 19 -1.70 -10.02 11.12
C LEU A 19 -1.35 -11.10 10.09
N TRP A 20 -0.36 -10.83 9.24
CA TRP A 20 0.15 -11.85 8.30
C TRP A 20 0.66 -13.10 9.01
N ASP A 21 1.33 -12.94 10.15
CA ASP A 21 1.82 -14.05 10.96
C ASP A 21 0.64 -14.85 11.56
N GLN A 22 -0.37 -14.16 12.10
CA GLN A 22 -1.58 -14.78 12.64
C GLN A 22 -2.33 -15.62 11.59
N VAL A 23 -2.48 -15.14 10.35
CA VAL A 23 -3.13 -15.90 9.27
C VAL A 23 -2.40 -17.20 8.99
N LEU A 24 -1.06 -17.20 9.01
CA LEU A 24 -0.26 -18.38 8.70
C LEU A 24 -0.13 -19.35 9.87
N GLU A 25 -0.17 -18.86 11.11
CA GLU A 25 -0.02 -19.66 12.34
C GLU A 25 -1.34 -20.22 12.86
N THR A 26 -2.45 -19.47 12.71
CA THR A 26 -3.75 -19.84 13.27
C THR A 26 -4.86 -19.80 12.19
N PRO A 27 -4.91 -20.81 11.30
CA PRO A 27 -5.85 -20.82 10.16
C PRO A 27 -7.33 -20.90 10.55
N GLY A 28 -7.63 -21.24 11.82
CA GLY A 28 -9.00 -21.39 12.31
C GLY A 28 -9.74 -20.08 12.56
N ASP A 29 -9.04 -18.93 12.57
CA ASP A 29 -9.60 -17.61 12.91
C ASP A 29 -9.52 -16.60 11.75
N LEU A 30 -9.75 -17.06 10.51
CA LEU A 30 -9.72 -16.16 9.34
C LEU A 30 -10.78 -15.05 9.42
N VAL A 31 -11.93 -15.32 10.04
CA VAL A 31 -12.99 -14.32 10.23
C VAL A 31 -12.53 -13.23 11.20
N GLY A 32 -11.98 -13.59 12.36
CA GLY A 32 -11.46 -12.60 13.31
C GLY A 32 -10.32 -11.77 12.71
N ILE A 33 -9.45 -12.39 11.91
CA ILE A 33 -8.37 -11.67 11.23
C ILE A 33 -8.90 -10.77 10.11
N HIS A 34 -9.94 -11.19 9.39
CA HIS A 34 -10.61 -10.38 8.38
C HIS A 34 -11.18 -9.10 9.00
N ASP A 35 -11.99 -9.21 10.05
CA ASP A 35 -12.61 -8.07 10.75
C ASP A 35 -11.56 -7.11 11.31
N ARG A 36 -10.44 -7.65 11.82
CA ARG A 36 -9.33 -6.86 12.34
C ARG A 36 -8.58 -6.13 11.23
N THR A 37 -8.42 -6.77 10.07
CA THR A 37 -7.82 -6.15 8.89
C THR A 37 -8.69 -5.01 8.36
N GLU A 38 -10.03 -5.20 8.32
CA GLU A 38 -10.99 -4.16 7.96
C GLU A 38 -10.92 -2.97 8.93
N THR A 39 -10.91 -3.23 10.24
CA THR A 39 -10.75 -2.19 11.26
C THR A 39 -9.47 -1.38 11.08
N LEU A 40 -8.34 -2.05 10.78
CA LEU A 40 -7.08 -1.35 10.52
C LEU A 40 -7.08 -0.61 9.18
N LEU A 41 -7.82 -1.06 8.16
CA LEU A 41 -7.98 -0.33 6.91
C LEU A 41 -8.72 0.99 7.13
N ASP A 42 -9.77 0.98 7.95
CA ASP A 42 -10.52 2.19 8.30
C ASP A 42 -9.68 3.21 9.09
N GLN A 43 -8.69 2.71 9.85
CA GLN A 43 -7.79 3.52 10.65
C GLN A 43 -6.50 3.92 9.92
N ALA A 44 -6.12 3.20 8.87
CA ALA A 44 -4.88 3.42 8.15
C ALA A 44 -4.90 4.80 7.50
N ASN A 45 -3.99 5.67 7.93
CA ASN A 45 -3.76 6.92 7.23
C ASN A 45 -3.15 6.64 5.85
N SER A 46 -3.61 7.37 4.83
CA SER A 46 -3.11 7.28 3.45
C SER A 46 -1.63 7.63 3.28
N GLU A 47 -1.00 8.18 4.32
CA GLU A 47 0.40 8.62 4.34
C GLU A 47 1.42 7.48 4.30
N THR A 48 1.02 6.24 4.60
CA THR A 48 1.90 5.07 4.48
C THR A 48 1.33 4.04 3.51
N PRO A 49 1.49 4.24 2.18
CA PRO A 49 0.94 3.35 1.16
C PRO A 49 1.35 1.88 1.31
N LEU A 50 2.50 1.62 1.93
CA LEU A 50 2.99 0.27 2.26
C LEU A 50 2.05 -0.48 3.22
N VAL A 51 1.54 0.22 4.24
CA VAL A 51 0.59 -0.31 5.24
C VAL A 51 -0.73 -0.60 4.56
N THR A 52 -1.29 0.38 3.84
CA THR A 52 -2.53 0.21 3.09
C THR A 52 -2.45 -0.95 2.10
N ARG A 53 -1.35 -1.06 1.35
CA ARG A 53 -1.14 -2.16 0.39
C ARG A 53 -1.12 -3.53 1.07
N GLY A 54 -0.43 -3.65 2.21
CA GLY A 54 -0.37 -4.87 2.99
C GLY A 54 -1.75 -5.29 3.49
N LEU A 55 -2.50 -4.35 4.07
CA LEU A 55 -3.85 -4.59 4.58
C LEU A 55 -4.86 -4.94 3.47
N VAL A 56 -4.87 -4.21 2.35
CA VAL A 56 -5.79 -4.49 1.23
C VAL A 56 -5.54 -5.89 0.66
N THR A 57 -4.26 -6.27 0.53
CA THR A 57 -3.89 -7.59 0.03
C THR A 57 -4.35 -8.67 1.01
N LEU A 58 -4.10 -8.48 2.31
CA LEU A 58 -4.53 -9.43 3.34
C LEU A 58 -6.06 -9.55 3.43
N HIS A 59 -6.77 -8.43 3.35
CA HIS A 59 -8.24 -8.39 3.33
C HIS A 59 -8.81 -9.15 2.12
N SER A 60 -8.19 -9.01 0.94
CA SER A 60 -8.58 -9.75 -0.26
C SER A 60 -8.39 -11.26 -0.09
N LEU A 61 -7.24 -11.69 0.44
CA LEU A 61 -6.90 -13.11 0.60
C LEU A 61 -7.77 -13.79 1.67
N THR A 62 -8.10 -13.08 2.75
CA THR A 62 -8.96 -13.61 3.83
C THR A 62 -10.42 -13.74 3.42
N ARG A 63 -10.88 -12.97 2.42
CA ARG A 63 -12.26 -13.05 1.87
C ARG A 63 -12.52 -14.31 1.05
N ALA A 64 -11.48 -14.95 0.51
CA ALA A 64 -11.58 -16.14 -0.33
C ALA A 64 -10.70 -17.28 0.23
N PRO A 65 -11.11 -17.96 1.32
CA PRO A 65 -10.28 -18.91 2.08
C PRO A 65 -9.82 -20.15 1.27
N ALA A 66 -10.36 -20.36 0.07
CA ALA A 66 -9.89 -21.41 -0.84
C ALA A 66 -8.51 -21.10 -1.46
N GLN A 67 -8.04 -19.86 -1.36
CA GLN A 67 -6.68 -19.46 -1.75
C GLN A 67 -5.69 -20.05 -0.74
N ARG A 68 -4.90 -21.01 -1.25
CA ARG A 68 -4.09 -21.93 -0.46
C ARG A 68 -3.10 -21.12 0.37
N ARG A 69 -2.86 -21.51 1.62
CA ARG A 69 -1.84 -20.96 2.54
C ARG A 69 -0.51 -20.58 1.87
N GLU A 70 -0.13 -21.31 0.84
CA GLU A 70 1.01 -21.02 -0.03
C GLU A 70 0.93 -19.65 -0.71
N GLU A 71 -0.21 -19.29 -1.31
CA GLU A 71 -0.46 -17.98 -1.92
C GLU A 71 -0.36 -16.85 -0.89
N ILE A 72 -0.95 -17.04 0.29
CA ILE A 72 -0.81 -16.09 1.42
C ILE A 72 0.66 -15.94 1.81
N GLY A 73 1.40 -17.05 1.88
CA GLY A 73 2.84 -17.06 2.14
C GLY A 73 3.66 -16.29 1.10
N GLU A 74 3.36 -16.46 -0.19
CA GLU A 74 4.03 -15.75 -1.28
C GLU A 74 3.73 -14.25 -1.26
N HIS A 75 2.46 -13.86 -1.06
CA HIS A 75 2.10 -12.45 -0.91
C HIS A 75 2.76 -11.81 0.32
N ARG A 76 2.84 -12.54 1.44
CA ARG A 76 3.57 -12.09 2.63
C ARG A 76 5.06 -11.88 2.32
N LYS A 77 5.72 -12.80 1.63
CA LYS A 77 7.14 -12.65 1.26
C LYS A 77 7.38 -11.42 0.39
N VAL A 78 6.53 -11.20 -0.61
CA VAL A 78 6.61 -10.01 -1.47
C VAL A 78 6.42 -8.74 -0.64
N TRP A 79 5.42 -8.70 0.23
CA TRP A 79 5.17 -7.54 1.06
C TRP A 79 6.31 -7.28 2.07
N LEU A 80 6.88 -8.32 2.69
CA LEU A 80 8.05 -8.16 3.58
C LEU A 80 9.27 -7.62 2.84
N ALA A 81 9.52 -8.07 1.61
CA ALA A 81 10.60 -7.50 0.80
C ALA A 81 10.35 -6.02 0.47
N GLU A 82 9.10 -5.57 0.36
CA GLU A 82 8.77 -4.14 0.26
C GLU A 82 9.02 -3.41 1.58
N VAL A 83 8.69 -4.02 2.72
CA VAL A 83 9.01 -3.48 4.05
C VAL A 83 10.52 -3.30 4.22
N ASP A 84 11.32 -4.31 3.91
CA ASP A 84 12.78 -4.23 4.02
C ASP A 84 13.36 -3.10 3.15
N ARG A 85 12.82 -2.93 1.93
CA ARG A 85 13.24 -1.81 1.05
C ARG A 85 12.79 -0.45 1.56
N TYR A 86 11.61 -0.38 2.18
CA TYR A 86 11.12 0.84 2.79
C TYR A 86 11.94 1.21 4.03
N GLU A 87 12.24 0.26 4.91
CA GLU A 87 13.07 0.50 6.10
C GLU A 87 14.50 0.92 5.74
N ALA A 88 15.06 0.37 4.66
CA ALA A 88 16.39 0.75 4.17
C ALA A 88 16.43 2.16 3.53
N ASP A 89 15.39 2.55 2.80
CA ASP A 89 15.29 3.85 2.12
C ASP A 89 13.81 4.25 1.94
N PRO A 90 13.19 4.90 2.96
CA PRO A 90 11.79 5.26 2.91
C PRO A 90 11.48 6.23 1.76
N GLN A 91 12.38 7.19 1.52
CA GLN A 91 12.19 8.23 0.52
C GLN A 91 12.29 7.67 -0.90
N GLY A 92 13.32 6.84 -1.17
CA GLY A 92 13.44 6.17 -2.46
C GLY A 92 12.32 5.14 -2.69
N TRP A 93 11.80 4.51 -1.64
CA TRP A 93 10.61 3.67 -1.75
C TRP A 93 9.38 4.48 -2.18
N MET A 94 9.06 5.59 -1.48
CA MET A 94 7.92 6.46 -1.81
C MET A 94 8.03 7.02 -3.24
N ARG A 95 9.22 7.45 -3.65
CA ARG A 95 9.50 7.90 -5.01
C ARG A 95 9.15 6.83 -6.06
N ARG A 96 9.64 5.60 -5.88
CA ARG A 96 9.36 4.46 -6.77
C ARG A 96 7.87 4.10 -6.78
N PHE A 97 7.21 4.19 -5.64
CA PHE A 97 5.78 3.94 -5.52
C PHE A 97 4.97 4.93 -6.36
N PHE A 98 5.21 6.23 -6.22
CA PHE A 98 4.50 7.25 -7.01
C PHE A 98 4.85 7.19 -8.51
N GLN A 99 6.11 6.88 -8.86
CA GLN A 99 6.51 6.61 -10.24
C GLN A 99 5.70 5.45 -10.85
N ALA A 100 5.59 4.33 -10.14
CA ALA A 100 4.82 3.18 -10.59
C ALA A 100 3.33 3.53 -10.74
N MET A 101 2.77 4.30 -9.79
CA MET A 101 1.38 4.75 -9.84
C MET A 101 1.09 5.64 -11.05
N VAL A 102 1.97 6.60 -11.35
CA VAL A 102 1.84 7.45 -12.55
C VAL A 102 1.93 6.63 -13.82
N ARG A 103 2.86 5.67 -13.89
CA ARG A 103 3.02 4.80 -15.06
C ARG A 103 1.79 3.94 -15.30
N ASP A 104 1.27 3.29 -14.26
CA ASP A 104 0.05 2.48 -14.35
C ASP A 104 -1.17 3.33 -14.75
N PHE A 105 -1.33 4.51 -14.15
CA PHE A 105 -2.40 5.44 -14.51
C PHE A 105 -2.29 5.89 -15.98
N THR A 106 -1.08 6.17 -16.44
CA THR A 106 -0.81 6.55 -17.84
C THR A 106 -1.15 5.42 -18.80
N ASN A 107 -0.74 4.19 -18.48
CA ASN A 107 -1.04 3.01 -19.30
C ASN A 107 -2.56 2.75 -19.40
N ARG A 108 -3.33 3.04 -18.34
CA ARG A 108 -4.78 2.83 -18.31
C ARG A 108 -5.59 3.96 -18.94
N HIS A 109 -5.09 5.19 -18.89
CA HIS A 109 -5.89 6.38 -19.19
C HIS A 109 -5.29 7.30 -20.25
N GLY A 110 -4.12 6.97 -20.78
CA GLY A 110 -3.41 7.71 -21.81
C GLY A 110 -2.45 8.78 -21.26
N HIS A 111 -1.54 9.23 -22.13
CA HIS A 111 -0.45 10.17 -21.84
C HIS A 111 -0.92 11.48 -21.21
N ASP A 112 -1.91 12.16 -21.79
CA ASP A 112 -2.38 13.46 -21.29
C ASP A 112 -2.91 13.38 -19.85
N ARG A 113 -3.69 12.34 -19.54
CA ARG A 113 -4.22 12.12 -18.19
C ARG A 113 -3.11 11.71 -17.23
N GLY A 114 -2.14 10.91 -17.69
CA GLY A 114 -0.90 10.59 -16.98
C GLY A 114 -0.12 11.83 -16.57
N ALA A 115 0.12 12.74 -17.51
CA ALA A 115 0.83 14.00 -17.29
C ALA A 115 0.11 14.88 -16.24
N GLN A 116 -1.22 15.02 -16.37
CA GLN A 116 -2.03 15.77 -15.40
C GLN A 116 -1.98 15.15 -14.00
N PHE A 117 -1.98 13.82 -13.91
CA PHE A 117 -1.87 13.12 -12.63
C PHE A 117 -0.48 13.33 -12.00
N ALA A 118 0.60 13.20 -12.78
CA ALA A 118 1.95 13.50 -12.32
C ALA A 118 2.10 14.95 -11.81
N LEU A 119 1.51 15.91 -12.52
CA LEU A 119 1.47 17.32 -12.09
C LEU A 119 0.76 17.52 -10.75
N LYS A 120 -0.32 16.77 -10.49
CA LYS A 120 -1.01 16.80 -9.19
C LYS A 120 -0.11 16.28 -8.08
N LEU A 121 0.57 15.15 -8.28
CA LEU A 121 1.50 14.61 -7.27
C LEU A 121 2.65 15.58 -6.98
N ARG A 122 3.21 16.21 -8.01
CA ARG A 122 4.25 17.24 -7.87
C ARG A 122 3.78 18.45 -7.05
N ARG A 123 2.58 18.96 -7.33
CA ARG A 123 2.01 20.11 -6.59
C ARG A 123 1.82 19.84 -5.10
N ASN A 124 1.67 18.57 -4.72
CA ASN A 124 1.53 18.14 -3.33
C ASN A 124 2.87 17.67 -2.71
N GLY A 125 4.00 17.86 -3.40
CA GLY A 125 5.32 17.46 -2.90
C GLY A 125 5.57 15.95 -2.88
N LEU A 126 4.71 15.15 -3.52
CA LEU A 126 4.79 13.69 -3.53
C LEU A 126 5.69 13.12 -4.65
N LEU A 127 6.05 13.95 -5.63
CA LEU A 127 6.87 13.52 -6.76
C LEU A 127 7.79 14.66 -7.20
N ASP A 128 9.08 14.37 -7.36
CA ASP A 128 10.06 15.33 -7.91
C ASP A 128 9.88 15.45 -9.44
N PRO A 129 10.07 16.63 -10.05
CA PRO A 129 10.12 16.77 -11.50
C PRO A 129 11.04 15.77 -12.21
N ALA A 130 12.20 15.46 -11.64
CA ALA A 130 13.17 14.51 -12.21
C ALA A 130 12.68 13.05 -12.16
N ASP A 131 11.67 12.79 -11.33
CA ASP A 131 11.12 11.46 -11.09
C ASP A 131 9.86 11.18 -11.91
N VAL A 132 9.42 12.09 -12.79
CA VAL A 132 8.25 11.84 -13.65
C VAL A 132 8.59 10.74 -14.68
N PRO A 133 7.81 9.64 -14.75
CA PRO A 133 8.03 8.59 -15.74
C PRO A 133 7.96 9.16 -17.17
N ARG A 134 8.85 8.71 -18.05
CA ARG A 134 8.90 9.17 -19.46
C ARG A 134 7.59 8.91 -20.18
N GLU A 135 6.93 7.82 -19.83
CA GLU A 135 5.61 7.43 -20.31
C GLU A 135 4.59 8.55 -20.06
N ALA A 136 4.70 9.32 -18.97
CA ALA A 136 3.78 10.41 -18.68
C ALA A 136 4.14 11.74 -19.36
N VAL A 137 5.32 11.87 -19.99
CA VAL A 137 5.77 13.12 -20.61
C VAL A 137 5.28 13.24 -22.06
N GLY A 138 4.94 12.11 -22.70
CA GLY A 138 4.66 12.05 -24.14
C GLY A 138 5.94 12.31 -24.94
N ASP A 139 6.20 11.50 -25.97
CA ASP A 139 7.26 11.84 -26.92
C ASP A 139 6.82 13.14 -27.60
N GLY A 140 7.54 14.23 -27.36
CA GLY A 140 7.35 15.47 -28.10
C GLY A 140 7.55 15.17 -29.58
N SER A 141 6.45 15.07 -30.33
CA SER A 141 6.39 15.03 -31.79
C SER A 141 5.56 16.21 -32.26
#